data_AF-A0A968H0N4-F1
#
_entry.id   AF-A0A968H0N4-F1
#
_cell.length_a   1.000
_cell.length_b   1.000
_cell.length_c   1.000
_cell.angle_alpha   90.00
_cell.angle_beta   90.00
_cell.angle_gamma   90.00
#
_symmetry.space_group_name_H-M   'P 1'
#
loop_
_entity.id
_entity.type
_entity.pdbx_description
1 polymer ?
#
loop_
_entity_poly.entity_id
_entity_poly.type
_entity_poly.pdbx_seq_one_letter_code
_entity_poly.pdbx_strand_id
1 'polypeptide(L)'
;MYFYELHEGDDDIFSDLLLVHDEQFAPEDFFELVQSIRRRVQGTFEDDTLIEAIANELEAEHGFTFVSDARLSASVHVSTDEDENRLISLDDELLESEEYRSILADFDTDAGPNN
;
A
#
# COMPACT_ATOMS: atom_id res chain seq x y z
N MET A 1 -16.00 -5.34 -0.74
CA MET A 1 -14.67 -4.74 -0.96
C MET A 1 -14.19 -4.16 0.35
N TYR A 2 -13.11 -4.72 0.87
CA TYR A 2 -12.49 -4.45 2.16
C TYR A 2 -11.00 -4.25 1.96
N PHE A 3 -10.41 -3.37 2.76
CA PHE A 3 -9.04 -2.92 2.60
C PHE A 3 -8.19 -3.43 3.76
N TYR A 4 -6.98 -3.86 3.43
CA TYR A 4 -5.99 -4.39 4.35
C TYR A 4 -4.65 -3.78 4.03
N GLU A 5 -3.82 -3.56 5.04
CA GLU A 5 -2.51 -2.95 4.87
C GLU A 5 -1.45 -3.87 5.46
N LEU A 6 -0.32 -3.97 4.77
CA LEU A 6 0.89 -4.61 5.29
C LEU A 6 1.96 -3.54 5.44
N HIS A 7 2.60 -3.54 6.60
CA HIS A 7 3.69 -2.64 6.94
C HIS A 7 4.97 -3.45 7.13
N GLU A 8 6.06 -3.02 6.50
CA GLU A 8 7.42 -3.51 6.73
C GLU A 8 8.26 -2.39 7.32
N GLY A 9 8.84 -2.67 8.49
CA GLY A 9 9.68 -1.72 9.22
C GLY A 9 10.87 -2.42 9.89
N ASP A 10 11.35 -3.51 9.30
CA ASP A 10 12.62 -4.14 9.71
C ASP A 10 13.79 -3.49 8.94
N ASP A 11 14.92 -3.31 9.62
CA ASP A 11 16.12 -2.64 9.10
C ASP A 11 15.89 -1.17 8.63
N ASP A 12 16.49 -0.77 7.50
CA ASP A 12 16.40 0.57 6.89
C ASP A 12 15.25 0.64 5.85
N ILE A 13 14.37 -0.37 5.78
CA ILE A 13 13.25 -0.43 4.84
C ILE A 13 11.96 -0.03 5.56
N PHE A 14 11.34 1.05 5.10
CA PHE A 14 9.99 1.45 5.50
C PHE A 14 9.11 1.39 4.26
N SER A 15 8.25 0.38 4.20
CA SER A 15 7.37 0.16 3.06
C SER A 15 5.99 -0.25 3.55
N ASP A 16 4.96 0.32 2.91
CA ASP A 16 3.56 0.04 3.19
C ASP A 16 2.87 -0.30 1.87
N LEU A 17 1.93 -1.24 1.92
CA LEU A 17 1.11 -1.58 0.76
C LEU A 17 -0.35 -1.84 1.09
N LEU A 18 -1.22 -1.54 0.12
CA LEU A 18 -2.65 -1.70 0.24
C LEU A 18 -3.14 -2.93 -0.55
N LEU A 19 -3.92 -3.76 0.12
CA LEU A 19 -4.57 -4.95 -0.41
C LEU A 19 -6.08 -4.78 -0.36
N VAL A 20 -6.75 -5.33 -1.36
CA VAL A 20 -8.21 -5.28 -1.46
C VAL A 20 -8.78 -6.67 -1.61
N HIS A 21 -9.86 -6.96 -0.91
CA HIS A 21 -10.58 -8.23 -1.01
C HIS A 21 -12.09 -7.99 -1.10
N ASP A 22 -12.83 -8.83 -1.83
CA ASP A 22 -14.28 -8.65 -1.99
C ASP A 22 -15.08 -8.94 -0.72
N GLU A 23 -14.63 -9.94 0.05
CA GLU A 23 -15.21 -10.37 1.32
C GLU A 23 -14.39 -9.91 2.53
N GLN A 24 -15.05 -9.78 3.68
CA GLN A 24 -14.41 -9.37 4.92
C GLN A 24 -13.74 -10.56 5.60
N PHE A 25 -12.45 -10.45 5.84
CA PHE A 25 -11.72 -11.24 6.84
C PHE A 25 -11.84 -10.60 8.22
N ALA A 26 -12.00 -11.43 9.25
CA ALA A 26 -11.74 -11.00 10.62
C ALA A 26 -10.25 -10.65 10.78
N PRO A 27 -9.88 -9.66 11.61
CA PRO A 27 -8.48 -9.26 11.80
C PRO A 27 -7.56 -10.43 12.17
N GLU A 28 -8.02 -11.34 13.03
CA GLU A 28 -7.26 -12.50 13.47
C GLU A 28 -7.05 -13.52 12.33
N ASP A 29 -8.07 -13.73 11.50
CA ASP A 29 -7.98 -14.65 10.36
C ASP A 29 -7.01 -14.11 9.29
N PHE A 30 -7.06 -12.79 9.04
CA PHE A 30 -6.11 -12.13 8.15
C PHE A 30 -4.67 -12.22 8.70
N PHE A 31 -4.48 -11.97 9.99
CA PHE A 31 -3.17 -12.08 10.64
C PHE A 31 -2.59 -13.49 10.52
N GLU A 32 -3.36 -14.53 10.85
CA GLU A 32 -2.87 -15.91 10.75
C GLU A 32 -2.55 -16.32 9.31
N LEU A 33 -3.35 -15.86 8.34
CA LEU A 33 -3.09 -16.06 6.93
C LEU A 33 -1.75 -15.42 6.50
N VAL A 34 -1.55 -14.14 6.80
CA VAL A 34 -0.31 -13.40 6.52
C VAL A 34 0.89 -14.11 7.16
N GLN A 35 0.77 -14.52 8.42
CA GLN A 35 1.85 -15.21 9.14
C GLN A 35 2.17 -16.59 8.55
N SER A 36 1.16 -17.30 8.04
CA SER A 36 1.35 -18.57 7.33
C SER A 36 2.20 -18.36 6.07
N ILE A 37 1.84 -17.37 5.25
CA ILE A 37 2.54 -17.01 4.02
C ILE A 37 3.95 -16.51 4.32
N ARG A 38 4.10 -15.59 5.28
CA ARG A 38 5.40 -15.06 5.71
C ARG A 38 6.39 -16.17 6.01
N ARG A 39 6.00 -17.19 6.79
CA ARG A 39 6.87 -18.33 7.13
C ARG A 39 7.30 -19.14 5.90
N ARG A 40 6.47 -19.20 4.87
CA ARG A 40 6.72 -19.91 3.61
C ARG A 40 7.71 -19.15 2.73
N VAL A 41 7.58 -17.82 2.64
CA VAL A 41 8.35 -17.00 1.68
C VAL A 41 9.60 -16.33 2.26
N GLN A 42 9.66 -16.07 3.57
CA GLN A 42 10.72 -15.27 4.23
C GLN A 42 12.18 -15.69 3.96
N GLY A 43 12.43 -16.91 3.44
CA GLY A 43 13.77 -17.40 3.15
C GLY A 43 14.09 -17.57 1.66
N THR A 44 13.15 -17.25 0.77
CA THR A 44 13.25 -17.58 -0.66
C THR A 44 12.68 -16.51 -1.59
N PHE A 45 12.15 -15.40 -1.07
CA PHE A 45 11.60 -14.34 -1.92
C PHE A 45 12.70 -13.59 -2.67
N GLU A 46 12.38 -13.13 -3.88
CA GLU A 46 13.26 -12.33 -4.74
C GLU A 46 12.76 -10.88 -4.91
N ASP A 47 11.57 -10.58 -4.37
CA ASP A 47 10.96 -9.25 -4.37
C ASP A 47 11.78 -8.25 -3.54
N ASP A 48 11.57 -6.96 -3.78
CA ASP A 48 12.31 -5.88 -3.11
C ASP A 48 11.98 -5.80 -1.62
N THR A 49 10.77 -6.22 -1.23
CA THR A 49 10.31 -6.27 0.16
C THR A 49 9.61 -7.59 0.51
N LEU A 50 9.63 -7.98 1.78
CA LEU A 50 8.91 -9.16 2.26
C LEU A 50 7.39 -8.99 2.11
N ILE A 51 6.88 -7.78 2.33
CA ILE A 51 5.44 -7.51 2.20
C ILE A 51 4.96 -7.65 0.74
N GLU A 52 5.77 -7.30 -0.26
CA GLU A 52 5.44 -7.54 -1.67
C GLU A 52 5.38 -9.04 -1.99
N ALA A 53 6.35 -9.81 -1.49
CA ALA A 53 6.32 -11.26 -1.63
C ALA A 53 5.05 -11.87 -1.02
N ILE A 54 4.63 -11.39 0.15
CA ILE A 54 3.38 -11.82 0.79
C ILE A 54 2.15 -11.38 -0.03
N ALA A 55 2.13 -10.15 -0.55
CA ALA A 55 1.04 -9.62 -1.36
C ALA A 55 0.82 -10.43 -2.65
N ASN A 56 1.92 -10.83 -3.31
CA ASN A 56 1.88 -11.69 -4.49
C ASN A 56 1.22 -13.04 -4.21
N GLU A 57 1.54 -13.66 -3.07
CA GLU A 57 0.95 -14.93 -2.65
C GLU A 57 -0.54 -14.78 -2.25
N LEU A 58 -0.89 -13.69 -1.56
CA LEU A 58 -2.28 -13.37 -1.23
C LEU A 58 -3.13 -13.17 -2.48
N GLU A 59 -2.58 -12.53 -3.50
CA GLU A 59 -3.26 -12.36 -4.78
C GLU A 59 -3.40 -13.67 -5.55
N ALA A 60 -2.33 -14.47 -5.60
CA ALA A 60 -2.30 -15.74 -6.34
C ALA A 60 -3.22 -16.81 -5.73
N GLU A 61 -3.27 -16.92 -4.40
CA GLU A 61 -3.94 -18.05 -3.71
C GLU A 61 -5.23 -17.65 -2.98
N HIS A 62 -5.40 -16.37 -2.63
CA HIS A 62 -6.43 -15.94 -1.68
C HIS A 62 -7.36 -14.85 -2.21
N GLY A 63 -7.27 -14.48 -3.49
CA GLY A 63 -8.22 -13.56 -4.14
C GLY A 63 -8.08 -12.11 -3.70
N PHE A 64 -6.97 -11.76 -3.04
CA PHE A 64 -6.65 -10.36 -2.79
C PHE A 64 -6.22 -9.68 -4.09
N THR A 65 -6.32 -8.36 -4.12
CA THR A 65 -5.81 -7.50 -5.19
C THR A 65 -4.81 -6.56 -4.54
N PHE A 66 -3.52 -6.70 -4.87
CA PHE A 66 -2.52 -5.72 -4.48
C PHE A 66 -2.73 -4.44 -5.30
N VAL A 67 -2.86 -3.29 -4.63
CA VAL A 67 -2.96 -1.98 -5.26
C VAL A 67 -1.57 -1.40 -5.39
N SER A 68 -0.93 -1.65 -6.54
CA SER A 68 0.34 -1.04 -6.90
C SER A 68 0.15 0.14 -7.85
N ASP A 69 1.16 1.01 -7.92
CA ASP A 69 1.18 2.15 -8.84
C ASP A 69 1.00 1.70 -10.30
N ALA A 70 1.50 0.51 -10.66
CA ALA A 70 1.32 -0.09 -11.98
C ALA A 70 -0.14 -0.39 -12.36
N ARG A 71 -1.07 -0.39 -11.39
CA ARG A 71 -2.51 -0.59 -11.62
C ARG A 71 -3.28 0.72 -11.67
N LEU A 72 -2.64 1.85 -11.36
CA LEU A 72 -3.27 3.15 -11.48
C LEU A 72 -3.60 3.41 -12.95
N SER A 73 -4.81 3.91 -13.20
CA SER A 73 -5.25 4.29 -14.54
C SER A 73 -5.18 5.80 -14.77
N ALA A 74 -5.15 6.58 -13.69
CA ALA A 74 -4.99 8.02 -13.69
C ALA A 74 -4.55 8.51 -12.31
N SER A 75 -3.79 9.60 -12.28
CA SER A 75 -3.52 10.36 -11.06
C SER A 75 -3.77 11.84 -11.33
N VAL A 76 -4.35 12.55 -10.36
CA VAL A 76 -4.75 13.96 -10.50
C VAL A 76 -4.28 14.71 -9.28
N HIS A 77 -3.52 15.79 -9.49
CA HIS A 77 -3.24 16.74 -8.43
C HIS A 77 -4.41 17.72 -8.31
N VAL A 78 -4.88 17.93 -7.08
CA VAL A 78 -5.98 18.84 -6.75
C VAL A 78 -5.53 19.88 -5.73
N SER A 79 -5.82 21.15 -6.02
CA SER A 79 -5.57 22.33 -5.20
C SER A 79 -6.82 23.22 -5.16
N THR A 80 -6.89 24.09 -4.16
CA THR A 80 -7.91 25.16 -4.11
C THR A 80 -7.70 26.22 -5.19
N ASP A 81 -6.48 26.34 -5.71
CA ASP A 81 -6.19 27.15 -6.89
C ASP A 81 -6.50 26.33 -8.15
N GLU A 82 -7.41 26.82 -9.00
CA GLU A 82 -7.84 26.11 -10.20
C GLU A 82 -6.70 25.92 -11.22
N ASP A 83 -5.77 26.89 -11.29
CA ASP A 83 -4.65 26.86 -12.23
C ASP A 83 -3.60 25.80 -11.82
N GLU A 84 -3.66 25.33 -10.57
CA GLU A 84 -2.82 24.26 -10.07
C GLU A 84 -3.45 22.87 -10.27
N ASN A 85 -4.66 22.72 -10.80
CA ASN A 85 -5.24 21.39 -11.02
C ASN A 85 -4.70 20.76 -12.30
N ARG A 86 -4.11 19.55 -12.20
CA ARG A 86 -3.49 18.88 -13.37
C ARG A 86 -3.56 17.36 -13.30
N LEU A 87 -3.63 16.73 -14.48
CA LEU A 87 -3.41 15.30 -14.65
C LEU A 87 -1.92 15.02 -14.44
N ILE A 88 -1.59 14.08 -13.56
CA ILE A 88 -0.23 13.60 -13.35
C ILE A 88 -0.02 12.41 -14.30
N SER A 89 1.08 12.44 -15.06
CA SER A 89 1.46 11.30 -15.90
C SER A 89 1.88 10.14 -15.01
N LEU A 90 1.44 8.92 -15.33
CA LEU A 90 1.83 7.73 -14.56
C LEU A 90 3.29 7.33 -14.80
N ASP A 91 3.89 7.82 -15.89
CA ASP A 91 5.31 7.64 -16.23
C ASP A 91 6.21 8.74 -15.63
N ASP A 92 5.65 9.68 -14.86
CA ASP A 92 6.42 10.76 -14.25
C ASP A 92 7.12 10.25 -12.97
N GLU A 93 8.46 10.40 -12.89
CA GLU A 93 9.29 10.05 -11.72
C GLU A 93 8.80 10.72 -10.41
N LEU A 94 7.91 11.71 -10.52
CA LEU A 94 7.23 12.34 -9.38
C LEU A 94 6.32 11.38 -8.60
N LEU A 95 5.75 10.33 -9.20
CA LEU A 95 4.96 9.34 -8.46
C LEU A 95 5.84 8.38 -7.65
N GLU A 96 7.09 8.19 -8.09
CA GLU A 96 8.10 7.40 -7.39
C GLU A 96 8.82 8.22 -6.31
N SER A 97 8.58 9.54 -6.22
CA SER A 97 9.25 10.40 -5.26
C SER A 97 8.64 10.24 -3.86
N GLU A 98 9.51 10.12 -2.85
CA GLU A 98 9.11 10.04 -1.44
C GLU A 98 8.31 11.26 -0.96
N GLU A 99 8.37 12.38 -1.70
CA GLU A 99 7.63 13.60 -1.40
C GLU A 99 6.10 13.38 -1.52
N TYR A 100 5.63 12.57 -2.49
CA TYR A 100 4.19 12.25 -2.60
C TYR A 100 3.73 11.21 -1.58
N ARG A 101 4.55 10.19 -1.28
CA ARG A 101 4.24 9.20 -0.22
C ARG A 101 4.22 9.85 1.16
N SER A 102 5.15 10.78 1.42
CA SER A 102 5.20 11.51 2.69
C SER A 102 4.01 12.44 2.90
N ILE A 103 3.44 13.05 1.84
CA ILE A 103 2.23 13.88 1.97
C ILE A 103 1.00 13.05 2.37
N LEU A 104 0.91 11.79 1.93
CA LEU A 104 -0.15 10.87 2.36
C LEU A 104 0.03 10.42 3.82
N ALA A 105 1.26 10.17 4.26
CA ALA A 105 1.56 9.81 5.65
C ALA A 105 1.38 10.98 6.64
N ASP A 106 1.66 12.22 6.22
CA ASP A 106 1.52 13.41 7.08
C ASP A 106 0.04 13.80 7.30
N PHE A 107 -0.89 13.22 6.54
CA PHE A 107 -2.33 13.43 6.73
C PHE A 107 -2.92 12.66 7.93
N ASP A 108 -2.14 11.80 8.60
CA ASP A 108 -2.62 10.96 9.73
C ASP A 108 -2.09 11.37 11.11
N THR A 109 -1.60 12.61 11.33
CA THR A 109 -1.10 13.01 12.67
C THR A 109 -1.57 14.36 13.26
N ASP A 110 -2.62 15.03 12.79
CA ASP A 110 -3.19 16.14 13.59
C ASP A 110 -4.69 16.44 13.42
N ALA A 111 -5.54 15.50 13.81
CA ALA A 111 -6.95 15.77 14.06
C ALA A 111 -7.42 15.26 15.43
N GLY A 112 -6.73 15.68 16.50
CA GLY A 112 -7.27 15.61 17.86
C GLY A 112 -8.15 16.83 18.15
N PRO A 113 -9.41 16.68 18.61
CA PRO A 113 -10.28 17.82 18.86
C PRO A 113 -9.81 18.59 20.11
N ASN A 114 -9.50 19.88 19.93
CA ASN A 114 -9.34 20.83 21.02
C ASN A 114 -10.58 20.80 21.93
N ASN A 115 -10.38 20.53 23.22
CA ASN A 115 -11.34 20.86 24.27
C ASN A 115 -10.66 21.47 25.49
#